data_AF-A0A2T3LWD4-F1
#
_entry.id   AF-A0A2T3LWD4-F1
#
_cell.length_a   1.000
_cell.length_b   1.000
_cell.length_c   1.000
_cell.angle_alpha   90.00
_cell.angle_beta   90.00
_cell.angle_gamma   90.00
#
_symmetry.space_group_name_H-M   'P 1'
#
loop_
_entity.id
_entity.type
_entity.pdbx_description
1 polymer ?
#
loop_
_entity_poly.entity_id
_entity_poly.type
_entity_poly.pdbx_seq_one_letter_code
_entity_poly.pdbx_strand_id
1 'polypeptide(L)' 'MEITQLKVGMWVESLHGVGKVIGIDQQNNAVIIEHKNDHQLRSIECNEIIDQPQLHTGCDRYY' A
#
# COMPACT_ATOMS: atom_id res chain seq x y z
N MET A 1 2.23 1.95 7.55
CA MET A 1 0.80 2.11 7.16
C MET A 1 -0.06 1.19 8.01
N GLU A 2 -1.31 1.51 8.33
CA GLU A 2 -2.19 0.56 9.02
C GLU A 2 -2.84 -0.41 8.03
N ILE A 3 -2.88 -1.72 8.36
CA ILE A 3 -3.49 -2.75 7.49
C ILE A 3 -4.97 -2.50 7.20
N THR A 4 -5.66 -1.80 8.10
CA THR A 4 -7.07 -1.41 7.98
C THR A 4 -7.31 -0.40 6.86
N GLN A 5 -6.27 0.33 6.45
CA GLN A 5 -6.32 1.33 5.39
C GLN A 5 -6.00 0.71 4.02
N LEU A 6 -5.43 -0.49 4.00
CA LEU A 6 -5.07 -1.23 2.79
C LEU A 6 -6.30 -1.90 2.17
N LYS A 7 -6.37 -1.86 0.84
CA LYS A 7 -7.43 -2.50 0.07
C LYS A 7 -6.84 -3.22 -1.14
N VAL A 8 -7.45 -4.35 -1.51
CA VAL A 8 -7.11 -5.04 -2.76
C VAL A 8 -7.32 -4.07 -3.93
N GLY A 9 -6.34 -4.02 -4.82
CA GLY A 9 -6.27 -3.09 -5.94
C GLY A 9 -5.52 -1.79 -5.66
N MET A 10 -5.22 -1.49 -4.40
CA MET A 10 -4.42 -0.32 -4.02
C MET A 10 -2.97 -0.49 -4.46
N TRP A 11 -2.34 0.61 -4.88
CA TRP A 11 -0.90 0.65 -5.10
C TRP A 11 -0.21 1.08 -3.82
N VAL A 12 0.81 0.34 -3.43
CA VAL A 12 1.60 0.59 -2.23
C VAL A 12 3.07 0.61 -2.58
N GLU A 13 3.82 1.44 -1.87
CA GLU A 13 5.27 1.52 -1.96
C GLU A 13 5.88 0.82 -0.74
N SER A 14 6.94 0.05 -0.97
CA SER A 14 7.74 -0.57 0.07
C SER A 14 9.22 -0.32 -0.22
N LEU A 15 10.10 -0.72 0.70
CA LEU A 15 11.55 -0.70 0.48
C LEU A 15 12.00 -1.50 -0.76
N HIS A 16 11.17 -2.45 -1.22
CA HIS A 16 11.44 -3.27 -2.39
C HIS A 16 10.82 -2.73 -3.69
N GLY A 17 10.24 -1.53 -3.64
CA GLY A 17 9.60 -0.88 -4.78
C GLY A 17 8.08 -0.83 -4.67
N VAL A 18 7.44 -0.57 -5.81
CA VAL A 18 6.01 -0.31 -5.92
C VAL A 18 5.28 -1.56 -6.42
N GLY A 19 4.22 -1.94 -5.73
CA GLY A 19 3.37 -3.04 -6.14
C GLY A 19 1.90 -2.84 -5.84
N LYS A 20 1.07 -3.63 -6.50
CA LYS A 20 -0.38 -3.61 -6.37
C LYS A 20 -0.82 -4.65 -5.37
N VAL A 21 -1.58 -4.26 -4.35
CA VAL A 21 -2.15 -5.18 -3.38
C VAL A 21 -3.12 -6.12 -4.10
N ILE A 22 -2.84 -7.41 -4.07
CA ILE A 22 -3.71 -8.46 -4.62
C ILE A 22 -4.38 -9.29 -3.52
N GLY A 23 -3.85 -9.22 -2.29
CA GLY A 23 -4.38 -9.92 -1.12
C GLY A 23 -3.90 -9.27 0.18
N ILE A 24 -4.67 -9.45 1.24
CA ILE A 24 -4.38 -8.90 2.57
C ILE A 24 -4.47 -10.07 3.56
N ASP A 25 -3.39 -10.30 4.30
CA ASP A 25 -3.34 -11.27 5.38
C ASP A 25 -3.40 -10.52 6.72
N GLN A 26 -4.60 -10.42 7.26
CA GLN A 26 -4.84 -9.78 8.55
C GLN A 26 -4.32 -10.60 9.74
N GLN A 27 -4.12 -11.91 9.59
CA GLN A 27 -3.64 -12.75 10.68
C GLN A 27 -2.15 -12.50 10.93
N ASN A 28 -1.39 -12.32 9.86
CA ASN A 28 0.06 -12.07 9.92
C ASN A 28 0.43 -10.59 9.75
N ASN A 29 -0.56 -9.68 9.72
CA ASN A 29 -0.36 -8.25 9.49
C ASN A 29 0.48 -7.94 8.24
N ALA A 30 0.25 -8.71 7.17
CA ALA A 30 1.01 -8.66 5.93
C ALA A 30 0.07 -8.46 4.73
N VAL A 31 0.63 -7.98 3.63
CA VAL A 31 -0.09 -7.85 2.36
C VAL A 31 0.66 -8.53 1.24
N ILE A 32 -0.10 -9.15 0.35
CA ILE A 32 0.43 -9.75 -0.86
C ILE A 32 0.33 -8.71 -1.97
N ILE A 33 1.47 -8.31 -2.50
CA ILE A 33 1.58 -7.36 -3.60
C ILE A 33 2.11 -8.04 -4.86
N GLU A 34 1.61 -7.61 -6.01
CA GLU A 34 2.19 -7.89 -7.31
C GLU A 34 3.13 -6.74 -7.69
N HIS A 35 4.41 -7.04 -7.88
CA HIS A 35 5.38 -6.02 -8.25
C HIS A 35 5.19 -5.56 -9.70
N LYS A 36 5.30 -4.25 -9.93
CA LYS A 36 4.95 -3.63 -11.23
C LYS A 36 5.79 -4.12 -12.40
N ASN A 37 7.07 -4.43 -12.18
CA ASN A 37 8.03 -4.63 -13.27
C ASN A 37 8.10 -6.08 -13.76
N ASP A 38 7.94 -7.03 -12.85
CA ASP A 38 8.16 -8.46 -13.07
C ASP A 38 6.92 -9.31 -12.73
N HIS A 39 5.82 -8.69 -12.30
CA HIS A 39 4.57 -9.34 -11.91
C HIS A 39 4.76 -10.45 -10.86
N GLN A 40 5.86 -10.42 -10.11
CA GLN A 40 6.08 -11.37 -9.04
C GLN A 40 5.25 -11.00 -7.82
N LEU A 41 4.69 -12.03 -7.18
CA LEU A 41 3.95 -11.89 -5.94
C LEU A 41 4.90 -11.92 -4.76
N ARG A 42 4.74 -10.96 -3.86
CA ARG A 42 5.52 -10.87 -2.62
C ARG A 42 4.62 -10.56 -1.45
N SER A 43 4.88 -11.23 -0.32
CA SER A 43 4.27 -10.89 0.96
C SER A 43 5.16 -9.85 1.64
N ILE A 44 4.58 -8.70 1.98
CA ILE A 44 5.27 -7.59 2.64
C ILE A 44 4.54 -7.26 3.92
N GLU A 45 5.27 -7.05 5.02
CA GLU A 45 4.67 -6.66 6.29
C GLU A 45 4.15 -5.23 6.22
N CYS A 46 3.03 -4.92 6.88
CA CYS A 46 2.46 -3.56 6.85
C CYS A 46 3.41 -2.48 7.40
N ASN A 47 4.40 -2.87 8.20
CA ASN A 47 5.45 -1.99 8.72
C ASN A 47 6.50 -1.63 7.67
N GLU A 48 6.69 -2.46 6.64
CA GLU A 48 7.62 -2.19 5.53
C GLU A 48 6.99 -1.34 4.42
N ILE A 49 5.66 -1.16 4.48
CA ILE A 49 4.94 -0.27 3.58
C ILE A 49 5.24 1.17 3.99
N ILE A 50 5.86 1.88 3.05
CA ILE A 50 6.16 3.28 3.16
C ILE A 50 4.83 4.02 2.97
N ASP A 51 4.27 4.47 4.09
CA ASP A 51 3.10 5.34 4.07
C ASP A 51 3.56 6.73 3.63
N GLN A 52 3.22 7.12 2.40
CA GLN A 52 3.23 8.52 2.01
C GLN A 52 1.82 9.06 2.25
N PRO A 53 1.53 9.66 3.42
CA PRO A 53 0.26 10.32 3.63
C PRO A 53 0.10 11.38 2.54
N GLN A 54 -0.86 11.15 1.64
CA GLN A 54 -1.22 12.13 0.62
C GLN A 54 -1.77 13.35 1.36
N LEU A 55 -0.94 14.37 1.52
CA LEU A 55 -1.29 15.64 2.16
C LEU A 55 -2.30 16.37 1.26
N HIS A 56 -3.58 16.01 1.31
CA HIS A 56 -4.65 16.85 0.78
C HIS A 56 -5.06 17.91 1.81
N THR A 57 -4.09 18.61 2.38
CA THR A 57 -4.35 19.85 3.15
C THR A 57 -4.38 21.01 2.17
N GLY A 58 -5.52 21.29 1.56
CA GLY A 58 -5.63 22.49 0.72
C GLY A 58 -6.76 22.57 -0.28
N CYS A 59 -7.96 22.08 0.02
CA CYS A 59 -9.14 22.44 -0.76
C CYS A 59 -10.24 23.05 0.12
N ASP A 60 -9.83 23.97 0.99
CA ASP A 60 -10.74 24.96 1.57
C ASP A 60 -10.54 26.28 0.82
N ARG A 61 -11.34 26.50 -0.23
CA ARG A 61 -11.95 27.80 -0.57
C ARG A 61 -12.76 27.71 -1.85
N TYR A 62 -14.07 27.60 -1.67
CA TYR A 62 -15.04 28.11 -2.63
C TYR A 62 -15.01 29.64 -2.59
N TYR A 63 -14.85 30.29 -3.74
CA TYR A 63 -15.17 31.70 -3.99
C TYR A 63 -16.08 31.77 -5.21
#